data_AF-A0A6J5VM49-F1
#
_entry.id   AF-A0A6J5VM49-F1
#
_cell.length_a   1.000
_cell.length_b   1.000
_cell.length_c   1.000
_cell.angle_alpha   90.00
_cell.angle_beta   90.00
_cell.angle_gamma   90.00
#
_symmetry.space_group_name_H-M   'P 1'
#
loop_
_entity.id
_entity.type
_entity.pdbx_description
1 polymer ?
#
loop_
_entity_poly.entity_id
_entity_poly.type
_entity_poly.pdbx_seq_one_letter_code
_entity_poly.pdbx_strand_id
1 'polypeptide(L)'
;MMDLRIDMQRASFAQIGNLGLLLLWHILHLFVSIWYFLLGLAYVLQSYLISGGVLKSYKALNLAKLRYLAIVIESEEAYQTLKVIELLQWLEAIGVKRVCLYDTEGVLKKSKEAILNKLKNASEFKAYEDLVDQNRMSLEFSSFSDGKEAVTKAANLLFVKYLKLAKSVGDHEEKIFTEPDMDEALKAISCRGPDPDLLLVYGPARCHLGFPAWRIRYTEIV
;
A
#
# COMPACT_ATOMS: atom_id res chain seq x y z
N MET A 1 -55.09 -6.56 63.74
CA MET A 1 -54.51 -5.23 63.39
C MET A 1 -52.99 -5.25 63.18
N MET A 2 -52.25 -6.24 63.73
CA MET A 2 -50.79 -6.38 63.52
C MET A 2 -50.40 -6.94 62.13
N ASP A 3 -51.17 -7.88 61.56
CA ASP A 3 -50.82 -8.51 60.26
C ASP A 3 -50.85 -7.55 59.06
N LEU A 4 -51.82 -6.63 59.00
CA LEU A 4 -51.92 -5.62 57.94
C LEU A 4 -50.70 -4.67 57.89
N ARG A 5 -50.02 -4.46 59.03
CA ARG A 5 -48.84 -3.59 59.09
C ARG A 5 -47.58 -4.29 58.56
N ILE A 6 -47.48 -5.61 58.72
CA ILE A 6 -46.35 -6.42 58.28
C ILE A 6 -46.38 -6.60 56.75
N ASP A 7 -47.56 -6.83 56.17
CA ASP A 7 -47.72 -6.96 54.72
C ASP A 7 -47.52 -5.62 53.99
N MET A 8 -47.99 -4.50 54.56
CA MET A 8 -47.68 -3.16 54.03
C MET A 8 -46.18 -2.83 54.07
N GLN A 9 -45.47 -3.23 55.12
CA GLN A 9 -44.01 -3.04 55.20
C GLN A 9 -43.29 -3.88 54.13
N ARG A 10 -43.66 -5.16 53.94
CA ARG A 10 -43.05 -6.03 52.92
C ARG A 10 -43.27 -5.51 51.49
N ALA A 11 -44.47 -5.03 51.17
CA ALA A 11 -44.76 -4.44 49.86
C ALA A 11 -43.94 -3.16 49.59
N SER A 12 -43.76 -2.31 50.62
CA SER A 12 -42.93 -1.11 50.55
C SER A 12 -41.44 -1.43 50.34
N PHE A 13 -40.90 -2.41 51.08
CA PHE A 13 -39.50 -2.86 50.89
C PHE A 13 -39.25 -3.47 49.52
N ALA A 14 -40.20 -4.24 48.97
CA ALA A 14 -40.09 -4.80 47.62
C ALA A 14 -40.12 -3.71 46.53
N GLN A 15 -40.97 -2.68 46.68
CA GLN A 15 -41.00 -1.53 45.77
C GLN A 15 -39.71 -0.71 45.83
N ILE A 16 -39.16 -0.48 47.04
CA ILE A 16 -37.89 0.23 47.24
C ILE A 16 -36.71 -0.56 46.64
N GLY A 17 -36.70 -1.89 46.82
CA GLY A 17 -35.68 -2.77 46.22
C GLY A 17 -35.71 -2.75 44.69
N ASN A 18 -36.90 -2.75 44.09
CA ASN A 18 -37.06 -2.65 42.64
C ASN A 18 -36.62 -1.29 42.09
N LEU A 19 -36.94 -0.20 42.81
CA LEU A 19 -36.45 1.14 42.46
C LEU A 19 -34.92 1.21 42.54
N GLY A 20 -34.32 0.60 43.57
CA GLY A 20 -32.87 0.51 43.73
C GLY A 20 -32.19 -0.25 42.60
N LEU A 21 -32.75 -1.40 42.18
CA LEU A 21 -32.24 -2.18 41.05
C LEU A 21 -32.37 -1.42 39.72
N LEU A 22 -33.48 -0.72 39.51
CA LEU A 22 -33.68 0.12 38.32
C LEU A 22 -32.66 1.26 38.27
N LEU A 23 -32.42 1.92 39.41
CA LEU A 23 -31.40 2.98 39.53
C LEU A 23 -29.99 2.42 39.27
N LEU A 24 -29.66 1.26 39.83
CA LEU A 24 -28.38 0.60 39.63
C LEU A 24 -28.17 0.23 38.15
N TRP A 25 -29.20 -0.27 37.48
CA TRP A 25 -29.18 -0.55 36.05
C TRP A 25 -28.92 0.71 35.22
N HIS A 26 -29.57 1.82 35.54
CA HIS A 26 -29.39 3.08 34.84
C HIS A 26 -27.98 3.65 35.06
N ILE A 27 -27.45 3.55 36.29
CA ILE A 27 -26.07 3.94 36.62
C ILE A 27 -25.08 3.10 35.81
N LEU A 28 -25.24 1.78 35.77
CA LEU A 28 -24.38 0.89 34.99
C LEU A 28 -24.43 1.24 33.49
N HIS A 29 -25.62 1.39 32.93
CA HIS A 29 -25.79 1.74 31.53
C HIS A 29 -25.19 3.11 31.21
N LEU A 30 -25.30 4.07 32.12
CA LEU A 30 -24.68 5.38 31.99
C LEU A 30 -23.15 5.28 31.96
N PHE A 31 -22.54 4.51 32.86
CA PHE A 31 -21.09 4.28 32.85
C PHE A 31 -20.61 3.64 31.56
N VAL A 32 -21.31 2.60 31.08
CA VAL A 32 -20.98 1.93 29.81
C VAL A 32 -21.11 2.90 28.64
N SER A 33 -22.19 3.69 28.61
CA SER A 33 -22.43 4.68 27.54
C SER A 33 -21.38 5.79 27.53
N ILE A 34 -21.01 6.31 28.70
CA ILE A 34 -19.93 7.30 28.85
C ILE A 34 -18.60 6.69 28.40
N TRP A 35 -18.31 5.45 28.78
CA TRP A 35 -17.09 4.77 28.37
C TRP A 35 -16.99 4.64 26.84
N TYR A 36 -18.03 4.13 26.18
CA TYR A 36 -18.05 4.04 24.71
C TYR A 36 -17.97 5.40 24.02
N PHE A 37 -18.63 6.42 24.58
CA PHE A 37 -18.56 7.79 24.06
C PHE A 37 -17.14 8.35 24.16
N LEU A 38 -16.48 8.19 25.32
CA LEU A 38 -15.08 8.59 25.51
C LEU A 38 -14.13 7.84 24.60
N LEU A 39 -14.35 6.53 24.40
CA LEU A 39 -13.57 5.71 23.48
C LEU A 39 -13.72 6.23 22.03
N GLY A 40 -14.96 6.49 21.60
CA GLY A 40 -15.25 7.05 20.29
C GLY A 40 -14.62 8.43 20.09
N LEU A 41 -14.72 9.32 21.09
CA LEU A 41 -14.10 10.63 21.06
C LEU A 41 -12.57 10.53 20.98
N ALA A 42 -11.96 9.61 21.73
CA ALA A 42 -10.52 9.35 21.67
C ALA A 42 -10.09 8.82 20.29
N TYR A 43 -10.84 7.92 19.68
CA TYR A 43 -10.58 7.43 18.32
C TYR A 43 -10.70 8.54 17.26
N VAL A 44 -11.71 9.39 17.38
CA VAL A 44 -11.92 10.53 16.48
C VAL A 44 -10.77 11.52 16.63
N LEU A 45 -10.41 11.90 17.86
CA LEU A 45 -9.25 12.76 18.14
C LEU A 45 -7.96 12.14 17.61
N GLN A 46 -7.74 10.84 17.83
CA GLN A 46 -6.58 10.13 17.32
C GLN A 46 -6.55 10.16 15.78
N SER A 47 -7.68 9.96 15.11
CA SER A 47 -7.79 10.01 13.65
C SER A 47 -7.51 11.41 13.11
N TYR A 48 -8.02 12.46 13.78
CA TYR A 48 -7.71 13.85 13.45
C TYR A 48 -6.22 14.17 13.66
N LEU A 49 -5.61 13.67 14.74
CA LEU A 49 -4.19 13.86 15.02
C LEU A 49 -3.29 13.10 14.03
N ILE A 50 -3.71 11.92 13.57
CA ILE A 50 -3.03 11.15 12.52
C ILE A 50 -3.15 11.88 11.17
N SER A 51 -4.37 12.27 10.79
CA SER A 51 -4.63 13.03 9.55
C SER A 51 -3.90 14.38 9.53
N GLY A 52 -3.82 15.05 10.68
CA GLY A 52 -3.05 16.27 10.87
C GLY A 52 -1.54 16.08 10.98
N GLY A 53 -1.02 14.85 10.87
CA GLY A 53 0.41 14.53 10.89
C GLY A 53 1.10 14.68 12.25
N VAL A 54 0.35 14.93 13.33
CA VAL A 54 0.88 15.15 14.69
C VAL A 54 1.22 13.82 15.37
N LEU A 55 0.43 12.77 15.14
CA LEU A 55 0.62 11.46 15.75
C LEU A 55 1.06 10.43 14.69
N LYS A 56 2.33 10.05 14.70
CA LYS A 56 2.91 8.98 13.85
C LYS A 56 2.50 7.57 14.31
N SER A 57 1.20 7.33 14.48
CA SER A 57 0.67 6.05 14.95
C SER A 57 0.22 5.15 13.81
N TYR A 58 1.14 4.81 12.89
CA TYR A 58 0.95 3.69 11.95
C TYR A 58 1.61 2.41 12.48
N LYS A 59 1.67 2.21 13.81
CA LYS A 59 2.33 1.06 14.45
C LYS A 59 1.79 -0.31 14.00
N ALA A 60 0.56 -0.36 13.48
CA ALA A 60 -0.03 -1.60 12.96
C ALA A 60 0.56 -2.02 11.60
N LEU A 61 1.05 -1.07 10.80
CA LEU A 61 1.69 -1.37 9.52
C LEU A 61 3.18 -1.60 9.76
N ASN A 62 3.62 -2.84 9.59
CA ASN A 62 5.04 -3.15 9.62
C ASN A 62 5.72 -2.68 8.33
N LEU A 63 5.88 -1.37 8.19
CA LEU A 63 6.52 -0.73 7.04
C LEU A 63 8.01 -1.08 6.94
N ALA A 64 8.62 -1.62 8.00
CA ALA A 64 9.96 -2.17 7.91
C ALA A 64 10.03 -3.41 7.00
N LYS A 65 8.90 -4.12 6.80
CA LYS A 65 8.78 -5.20 5.82
C LYS A 65 8.42 -4.73 4.41
N LEU A 66 7.77 -3.57 4.28
CA LEU A 66 7.36 -3.01 2.99
C LEU A 66 8.51 -2.19 2.39
N ARG A 67 9.36 -2.83 1.59
CA ARG A 67 10.50 -2.17 0.93
C ARG A 67 10.09 -1.54 -0.40
N TYR A 68 9.13 -2.15 -1.09
CA TYR A 68 8.70 -1.71 -2.41
C TYR A 68 7.21 -1.95 -2.65
N LEU A 69 6.45 -0.87 -2.86
CA LEU A 69 5.03 -0.89 -3.15
C LEU A 69 4.78 -0.64 -4.64
N ALA A 70 3.93 -1.43 -5.28
CA ALA A 70 3.43 -1.15 -6.62
C ALA A 70 1.93 -0.82 -6.57
N ILE A 71 1.50 0.11 -7.42
CA ILE A 71 0.13 0.56 -7.53
C ILE A 71 -0.24 0.51 -9.01
N VAL A 72 -1.16 -0.39 -9.32
CA VAL A 72 -1.74 -0.57 -10.65
C VAL A 72 -3.03 0.24 -10.68
N ILE A 73 -3.11 1.18 -11.61
CA ILE A 73 -4.26 2.04 -11.81
C ILE A 73 -4.71 1.85 -13.26
N GLU A 74 -6.01 1.67 -13.48
CA GLU A 74 -6.56 1.65 -14.83
C GLU A 74 -6.38 3.02 -15.51
N SER A 75 -6.17 3.01 -16.83
CA SER A 75 -5.70 4.21 -17.55
C SER A 75 -6.73 5.35 -17.51
N GLU A 76 -8.03 5.04 -17.43
CA GLU A 76 -9.08 6.05 -17.29
C GLU A 76 -8.97 6.80 -15.96
N GLU A 77 -8.70 6.10 -14.86
CA GLU A 77 -8.49 6.65 -13.53
C GLU A 77 -7.14 7.36 -13.41
N ALA A 78 -6.12 6.92 -14.16
CA ALA A 78 -4.78 7.54 -14.16
C ALA A 78 -4.80 9.01 -14.61
N TYR A 79 -5.79 9.42 -15.42
CA TYR A 79 -6.00 10.83 -15.77
C TYR A 79 -6.39 11.71 -14.57
N GLN A 80 -6.89 11.11 -13.48
CA GLN A 80 -7.21 11.81 -12.24
C GLN A 80 -5.96 12.03 -11.39
N THR A 81 -4.94 12.66 -11.97
CA THR A 81 -3.60 12.83 -11.38
C THR A 81 -3.64 13.47 -9.99
N LEU A 82 -4.62 14.32 -9.69
CA LEU A 82 -4.81 14.90 -8.34
C LEU A 82 -5.09 13.83 -7.27
N LYS A 83 -5.92 12.83 -7.57
CA LYS A 83 -6.19 11.71 -6.66
C LYS A 83 -4.96 10.82 -6.49
N VAL A 84 -4.19 10.62 -7.57
CA VAL A 84 -2.91 9.90 -7.51
C VAL A 84 -1.93 10.63 -6.59
N ILE A 85 -1.84 11.96 -6.69
CA ILE A 85 -0.99 12.77 -5.82
C ILE A 85 -1.46 12.70 -4.36
N GLU A 86 -2.76 12.78 -4.11
CA GLU A 86 -3.34 12.64 -2.77
C GLU A 86 -2.99 11.27 -2.15
N LEU A 87 -3.13 10.19 -2.92
CA LEU A 87 -2.72 8.85 -2.51
C LEU A 87 -1.22 8.80 -2.18
N LEU A 88 -0.37 9.37 -3.02
CA LEU A 88 1.08 9.43 -2.79
C LEU A 88 1.43 10.22 -1.53
N GLN A 89 0.73 11.31 -1.24
CA GLN A 89 0.90 12.09 -0.01
C GLN A 89 0.53 11.26 1.23
N TRP A 90 -0.53 10.45 1.17
CA TRP A 90 -0.85 9.51 2.24
C TRP A 90 0.23 8.45 2.42
N LEU A 91 0.72 7.88 1.32
CA LEU A 91 1.82 6.90 1.36
C LEU A 91 3.12 7.51 1.91
N GLU A 92 3.37 8.78 1.65
CA GLU A 92 4.50 9.52 2.19
C GLU A 92 4.33 9.75 3.69
N ALA A 93 3.13 10.17 4.12
CA ALA A 93 2.80 10.40 5.51
C ALA A 93 2.90 9.13 6.37
N ILE A 94 2.55 7.97 5.83
CA ILE A 94 2.73 6.69 6.53
C ILE A 94 4.19 6.24 6.53
N GLY A 95 5.01 6.70 5.58
CA GLY A 95 6.45 6.42 5.52
C GLY A 95 6.85 5.36 4.49
N VAL A 96 6.06 5.15 3.44
CA VAL A 96 6.47 4.29 2.32
C VAL A 96 7.61 4.95 1.57
N LYS A 97 8.70 4.21 1.38
CA LYS A 97 9.94 4.74 0.79
C LYS A 97 10.02 4.59 -0.71
N ARG A 98 9.46 3.53 -1.29
CA ARG A 98 9.56 3.24 -2.73
C ARG A 98 8.20 2.82 -3.27
N VAL A 99 7.75 3.52 -4.29
CA VAL A 99 6.44 3.30 -4.93
C VAL A 99 6.63 3.20 -6.45
N CYS A 100 6.03 2.20 -7.07
CA CYS A 100 5.88 2.07 -8.51
C CYS A 100 4.44 2.40 -8.91
N LEU A 101 4.27 3.39 -9.76
CA LEU A 101 3.00 3.71 -10.38
C LEU A 101 2.94 3.03 -11.75
N TYR A 102 1.87 2.29 -12.00
CA TYR A 102 1.64 1.60 -13.27
C TYR A 102 0.25 1.91 -13.82
N ASP A 103 0.22 2.23 -15.11
CA ASP A 103 -0.99 2.28 -15.92
C ASP A 103 -0.68 1.74 -17.32
N THR A 104 -1.67 1.14 -17.99
CA THR A 104 -1.42 0.43 -19.26
C THR A 104 -0.93 1.37 -20.37
N GLU A 105 -1.46 2.58 -20.45
CA GLU A 105 -1.22 3.53 -21.53
C GLU A 105 -0.03 4.48 -21.29
N GLY A 106 0.59 4.39 -20.11
CA GLY A 106 1.68 5.27 -19.68
C GLY A 106 1.26 6.72 -19.43
N VAL A 107 0.00 6.96 -19.06
CA VAL A 107 -0.53 8.27 -18.64
C VAL A 107 0.27 8.84 -17.48
N LEU A 108 0.60 8.03 -16.47
CA LEU A 108 1.39 8.45 -15.30
C LEU A 108 2.84 8.71 -15.70
N LYS A 109 3.39 7.89 -16.61
CA LYS A 109 4.73 8.07 -17.16
C LYS A 109 4.83 9.40 -17.93
N LYS A 110 3.82 9.77 -18.73
CA LYS A 110 3.72 11.07 -19.41
C LYS A 110 3.56 12.24 -18.43
N SER A 111 2.89 12.02 -17.31
CA SER A 111 2.59 13.04 -16.29
C SER A 111 3.63 13.11 -15.16
N LYS A 112 4.74 12.38 -15.29
CA LYS A 112 5.78 12.21 -14.25
C LYS A 112 6.25 13.54 -13.65
N GLU A 113 6.61 14.52 -14.49
CA GLU A 113 7.15 15.79 -14.01
C GLU A 113 6.11 16.58 -13.20
N ALA A 114 4.85 16.57 -13.65
CA ALA A 114 3.76 17.23 -12.94
C ALA A 114 3.50 16.59 -11.56
N ILE A 115 3.59 15.26 -11.47
CA ILE A 115 3.44 14.51 -10.22
C ILE A 115 4.60 14.83 -9.27
N LEU A 116 5.85 14.74 -9.74
CA LEU A 116 7.04 15.01 -8.94
C LEU A 116 7.09 16.46 -8.44
N ASN A 117 6.73 17.44 -9.28
CA ASN A 117 6.73 18.85 -8.90
C ASN A 117 5.71 19.17 -7.80
N LYS A 118 4.63 18.41 -7.69
CA LYS A 118 3.62 18.58 -6.64
C LYS A 118 3.97 17.88 -5.33
N LEU A 119 4.89 16.91 -5.35
CA LEU A 119 5.34 16.18 -4.18
C LEU A 119 6.66 16.77 -3.66
N LYS A 120 6.58 17.50 -2.53
CA LYS A 120 7.73 18.24 -1.97
C LYS A 120 8.93 17.33 -1.63
N ASN A 121 8.69 16.11 -1.15
CA ASN A 121 9.75 15.17 -0.77
C ASN A 121 9.73 13.86 -1.57
N ALA A 122 9.27 13.90 -2.82
CA ALA A 122 9.44 12.76 -3.74
C ALA A 122 10.62 12.98 -4.69
N SER A 123 11.19 11.89 -5.18
CA SER A 123 12.23 11.88 -6.21
C SER A 123 11.98 10.72 -7.17
N GLU A 124 12.47 10.84 -8.39
CA GLU A 124 12.40 9.72 -9.34
C GLU A 124 13.32 8.58 -8.90
N PHE A 125 12.84 7.35 -9.05
CA PHE A 125 13.64 6.14 -8.83
C PHE A 125 14.78 6.02 -9.84
N LYS A 126 15.99 5.87 -9.32
CA LYS A 126 17.21 5.58 -10.08
C LYS A 126 17.84 4.30 -9.53
N ALA A 127 18.01 3.28 -10.38
CA ALA A 127 18.56 1.98 -10.01
C ALA A 127 19.98 2.02 -9.44
N TYR A 128 20.74 3.09 -9.69
CA TYR A 128 22.18 3.18 -9.40
C TYR A 128 22.53 4.18 -8.28
N GLU A 129 21.55 4.87 -7.70
CA GLU A 129 21.80 5.83 -6.60
C GLU A 129 21.41 5.19 -5.26
N ASP A 130 22.35 4.43 -4.69
CA ASP A 130 22.15 3.72 -3.41
C ASP A 130 22.19 4.64 -2.17
N LEU A 131 22.46 5.95 -2.30
CA LEU A 131 22.85 6.76 -1.13
C LEU A 131 22.32 8.21 -1.07
N VAL A 132 21.43 8.65 -1.95
CA VAL A 132 21.00 10.05 -1.92
C VAL A 132 19.56 10.17 -1.40
N ASP A 133 19.48 10.41 -0.10
CA ASP A 133 18.31 10.86 0.67
C ASP A 133 17.34 9.76 1.15
N GLN A 134 17.70 9.10 2.26
CA GLN A 134 16.85 8.11 2.96
C GLN A 134 15.49 8.67 3.44
N ASN A 135 15.29 9.99 3.35
CA ASN A 135 14.11 10.67 3.86
C ASN A 135 13.07 10.99 2.77
N ARG A 136 13.38 10.77 1.48
CA ARG A 136 12.47 11.05 0.37
C ARG A 136 11.82 9.78 -0.17
N MET A 137 10.56 9.90 -0.58
CA MET A 137 9.89 8.84 -1.32
C MET A 137 10.48 8.75 -2.73
N SER A 138 10.79 7.55 -3.19
CA SER A 138 11.24 7.27 -4.55
C SER A 138 10.10 6.72 -5.40
N LEU A 139 9.84 7.36 -6.55
CA LEU A 139 8.78 7.02 -7.48
C LEU A 139 9.34 6.40 -8.77
N GLU A 140 8.92 5.17 -9.07
CA GLU A 140 9.06 4.55 -10.38
C GLU A 140 7.77 4.71 -11.18
N PHE A 141 7.89 4.93 -12.49
CA PHE A 141 6.76 5.00 -13.42
C PHE A 141 6.89 3.91 -14.46
N SER A 142 5.92 3.00 -14.50
CA SER A 142 5.89 1.87 -15.41
C SER A 142 4.63 1.86 -16.26
N SER A 143 4.69 1.22 -17.42
CA SER A 143 3.59 1.04 -18.36
C SER A 143 3.64 -0.34 -19.01
N PHE A 144 2.63 -0.68 -19.82
CA PHE A 144 2.55 -2.00 -20.47
C PHE A 144 3.81 -2.38 -21.28
N SER A 145 4.45 -1.38 -21.90
CA SER A 145 5.71 -1.55 -22.65
C SER A 145 6.92 -1.99 -21.80
N ASP A 146 6.86 -1.84 -20.48
CA ASP A 146 7.91 -2.34 -19.58
C ASP A 146 7.68 -3.79 -19.14
N GLY A 147 6.55 -4.38 -19.54
CA GLY A 147 6.20 -5.77 -19.26
C GLY A 147 6.66 -6.71 -20.36
N LYS A 148 5.69 -7.30 -21.10
CA LYS A 148 5.99 -8.32 -22.12
C LYS A 148 6.91 -7.80 -23.24
N GLU A 149 6.73 -6.55 -23.64
CA GLU A 149 7.57 -5.94 -24.68
C GLU A 149 9.03 -5.83 -24.23
N ALA A 150 9.28 -5.45 -22.96
CA ALA A 150 10.60 -5.46 -22.37
C ALA A 150 11.21 -6.87 -22.36
N VAL A 151 10.45 -7.89 -21.94
CA VAL A 151 10.93 -9.29 -21.97
C VAL A 151 11.39 -9.68 -23.38
N THR A 152 10.60 -9.36 -24.41
CA THR A 152 10.98 -9.62 -25.80
C THR A 152 12.25 -8.88 -26.21
N LYS A 153 12.39 -7.60 -25.83
CA LYS A 153 13.60 -6.80 -26.11
C LYS A 153 14.84 -7.38 -25.42
N ALA A 154 14.70 -7.81 -24.17
CA ALA A 154 15.78 -8.39 -23.40
C ALA A 154 16.17 -9.79 -23.92
N ALA A 155 15.21 -10.61 -24.35
CA ALA A 155 15.48 -11.89 -25.01
C ALA A 155 16.23 -11.69 -26.33
N ASN A 156 15.83 -10.70 -27.14
CA ASN A 156 16.55 -10.33 -28.36
C ASN A 156 17.99 -9.87 -28.06
N LEU A 157 18.19 -9.10 -26.97
CA LEU A 157 19.53 -8.67 -26.53
C LEU A 157 20.42 -9.88 -26.21
N LEU A 158 19.90 -10.85 -25.46
CA LEU A 158 20.62 -12.09 -25.14
C LEU A 158 20.96 -12.91 -26.38
N PHE A 159 20.00 -13.04 -27.30
CA PHE A 159 20.18 -13.76 -28.55
C PHE A 159 21.29 -13.13 -29.42
N VAL A 160 21.30 -11.80 -29.55
CA VAL A 160 22.36 -11.09 -30.30
C VAL A 160 23.73 -11.26 -29.61
N LYS A 161 23.79 -11.19 -28.28
CA LYS A 161 25.02 -11.44 -27.49
C LYS A 161 25.55 -12.85 -27.76
N TYR A 162 24.67 -13.84 -27.80
CA TYR A 162 25.02 -15.22 -28.14
C TYR A 162 25.55 -15.37 -29.56
N LEU A 163 24.85 -14.85 -30.58
CA LEU A 163 25.29 -14.95 -31.98
C LEU A 163 26.68 -14.32 -32.22
N LYS A 164 26.99 -13.23 -31.53
CA LYS A 164 28.33 -12.60 -31.59
C LYS A 164 29.41 -13.50 -30.98
N LEU A 165 29.11 -14.13 -29.85
CA LEU A 165 30.03 -15.05 -29.18
C LEU A 165 30.29 -16.30 -30.02
N ALA A 166 29.23 -16.89 -30.59
CA ALA A 166 29.31 -18.08 -31.43
C ALA A 166 30.16 -17.87 -32.70
N LYS A 167 30.16 -16.64 -33.25
CA LYS A 167 31.05 -16.28 -34.37
C LYS A 167 32.51 -16.11 -33.96
N SER A 168 32.80 -15.94 -32.67
CA SER A 168 34.13 -15.59 -32.14
C SER A 168 34.86 -16.77 -31.50
N VAL A 169 34.16 -17.81 -31.04
CA VAL A 169 34.75 -18.95 -30.30
C VAL A 169 34.32 -20.24 -31.00
N GLY A 170 35.29 -20.97 -31.53
CA GLY A 170 35.09 -22.18 -32.33
C GLY A 170 34.76 -23.45 -31.53
N ASP A 171 34.10 -23.31 -30.39
CA ASP A 171 33.70 -24.45 -29.56
C ASP A 171 32.27 -24.19 -29.03
N HIS A 172 31.37 -25.15 -29.22
CA HIS A 172 29.95 -24.99 -28.92
C HIS A 172 29.54 -25.99 -27.84
N GLU A 173 29.74 -25.61 -26.57
CA GLU A 173 28.80 -26.01 -25.53
C GLU A 173 27.46 -25.31 -25.79
N GLU A 174 26.37 -26.07 -25.64
CA GLU A 174 25.00 -25.56 -25.76
C GLU A 174 24.79 -24.46 -24.70
N LYS A 175 24.73 -23.20 -25.12
CA LYS A 175 24.60 -22.09 -24.16
C LYS A 175 23.18 -22.06 -23.60
N ILE A 176 23.04 -22.51 -22.37
CA ILE A 176 21.79 -22.45 -21.61
C ILE A 176 21.63 -21.03 -21.08
N PHE A 177 20.58 -20.32 -21.50
CA PHE A 177 20.21 -19.05 -20.89
C PHE A 177 19.62 -19.30 -19.50
N THR A 178 20.12 -18.59 -18.50
CA THR A 178 19.67 -18.69 -17.12
C THR A 178 18.78 -17.52 -16.73
N GLU A 179 18.03 -17.65 -15.65
CA GLU A 179 17.23 -16.55 -15.09
C GLU A 179 18.08 -15.30 -14.79
N PRO A 180 19.30 -15.39 -14.20
CA PRO A 180 20.19 -14.25 -14.04
C PRO A 180 20.57 -13.54 -15.35
N ASP A 181 20.75 -14.27 -16.46
CA ASP A 181 21.03 -13.65 -17.76
C ASP A 181 19.87 -12.78 -18.22
N MET A 182 18.63 -13.27 -18.00
CA MET A 182 17.42 -12.54 -18.32
C MET A 182 17.25 -11.30 -17.45
N ASP A 183 17.54 -11.42 -16.15
CA ASP A 183 17.58 -10.30 -15.19
C ASP A 183 18.57 -9.21 -15.60
N GLU A 184 19.80 -9.58 -15.98
CA GLU A 184 20.83 -8.66 -16.45
C GLU A 184 20.36 -7.93 -17.72
N ALA A 185 19.79 -8.68 -18.67
CA ALA A 185 19.28 -8.11 -19.90
C ALA A 185 18.11 -7.15 -19.67
N LEU A 186 17.17 -7.48 -18.77
CA LEU A 186 16.05 -6.62 -18.39
C LEU A 186 16.51 -5.33 -17.72
N LYS A 187 17.51 -5.40 -16.83
CA LYS A 187 18.14 -4.23 -16.19
C LYS A 187 18.82 -3.32 -17.21
N ALA A 188 19.36 -3.87 -18.29
CA ALA A 188 20.01 -3.10 -19.35
C ALA A 188 19.03 -2.31 -20.24
N ILE A 189 17.80 -2.80 -20.44
CA ILE A 189 16.85 -2.21 -21.40
C ILE A 189 15.78 -1.31 -20.80
N SER A 190 15.22 -1.62 -19.62
CA SER A 190 13.99 -0.97 -19.17
C SER A 190 13.61 -1.21 -17.71
N CYS A 191 13.99 -2.35 -17.11
CA CYS A 191 13.50 -2.72 -15.79
C CYS A 191 14.40 -2.13 -14.70
N ARG A 192 13.92 -1.06 -14.05
CA ARG A 192 14.76 -0.28 -13.14
C ARG A 192 14.62 -0.72 -11.68
N GLY A 193 13.42 -1.03 -11.19
CA GLY A 193 13.19 -1.35 -9.78
C GLY A 193 13.22 -2.85 -9.42
N PRO A 194 13.38 -3.16 -8.12
CA PRO A 194 13.28 -4.53 -7.60
C PRO A 194 11.83 -5.07 -7.67
N ASP A 195 11.66 -6.36 -7.38
CA ASP A 195 10.34 -6.99 -7.26
C ASP A 195 9.53 -6.32 -6.12
N PRO A 196 8.28 -5.87 -6.36
CA PRO A 196 7.42 -5.34 -5.31
C PRO A 196 7.11 -6.39 -4.23
N ASP A 197 7.11 -5.96 -2.97
CA ASP A 197 6.61 -6.80 -1.87
C ASP A 197 5.07 -6.81 -1.85
N LEU A 198 4.43 -5.69 -2.23
CA LEU A 198 2.98 -5.51 -2.27
C LEU A 198 2.56 -4.80 -3.56
N LEU A 199 1.48 -5.26 -4.19
CA LEU A 199 0.85 -4.66 -5.37
C LEU A 199 -0.63 -4.38 -5.08
N LEU A 200 -1.00 -3.10 -5.12
CA LEU A 200 -2.38 -2.64 -4.97
C LEU A 200 -3.01 -2.44 -6.34
N VAL A 201 -4.17 -3.04 -6.58
CA VAL A 201 -4.89 -2.90 -7.86
C VAL A 201 -6.12 -2.02 -7.68
N TYR A 202 -6.12 -0.86 -8.34
CA TYR A 202 -7.23 0.07 -8.39
C TYR A 202 -7.89 0.01 -9.78
N GLY A 203 -9.02 -0.69 -9.84
CA GLY A 203 -9.85 -0.80 -11.04
C GLY A 203 -11.03 -1.77 -10.82
N PRO A 204 -12.01 -1.78 -11.73
CA PRO A 204 -13.15 -2.70 -11.72
C PRO A 204 -12.72 -4.14 -12.01
N ALA A 205 -11.62 -4.33 -12.76
CA ALA A 205 -11.08 -5.62 -13.08
C ALA A 205 -10.13 -6.13 -11.98
N ARG A 206 -10.36 -7.37 -11.53
CA ARG A 206 -9.43 -8.09 -10.62
C ARG A 206 -8.24 -8.68 -11.38
N CYS A 207 -7.44 -7.83 -12.01
CA CYS A 207 -6.21 -8.25 -12.68
C CYS A 207 -5.12 -7.18 -12.59
N HIS A 208 -3.86 -7.59 -12.71
CA HIS A 208 -2.70 -6.69 -12.66
C HIS A 208 -2.49 -5.85 -13.94
N LEU A 209 -3.46 -5.84 -14.88
CA LEU A 209 -3.45 -5.04 -16.13
C LEU A 209 -2.15 -5.14 -16.97
N GLY A 210 -1.43 -6.25 -16.91
CA GLY A 210 -0.18 -6.44 -17.66
C GLY A 210 1.06 -5.81 -17.01
N PHE A 211 0.99 -5.46 -15.71
CA PHE A 211 2.15 -5.12 -14.90
C PHE A 211 3.29 -6.12 -15.15
N PRO A 212 4.57 -5.68 -15.17
CA PRO A 212 5.69 -6.54 -15.54
C PRO A 212 5.71 -7.91 -14.84
N ALA A 213 5.30 -8.95 -15.58
CA ALA A 213 5.08 -10.28 -15.05
C ALA A 213 6.35 -10.91 -14.44
N TRP A 214 7.52 -10.49 -14.92
CA TRP A 214 8.81 -10.94 -14.40
C TRP A 214 9.06 -10.50 -12.95
N ARG A 215 8.38 -9.44 -12.48
CA ARG A 215 8.59 -8.82 -11.16
C ARG A 215 7.60 -9.25 -10.08
N ILE A 216 6.60 -10.08 -10.40
CA ILE A 216 5.48 -10.38 -9.47
C ILE A 216 5.55 -11.80 -8.87
N ARG A 217 6.72 -12.43 -8.89
CA ARG A 217 6.90 -13.85 -8.50
C ARG A 217 6.48 -14.13 -7.05
N TYR A 218 6.76 -13.19 -6.16
CA TYR A 218 6.51 -13.31 -4.72
C TYR A 218 5.76 -12.10 -4.15
N THR A 219 5.09 -11.34 -5.01
CA THR A 219 4.38 -10.13 -4.64
C THR A 219 3.02 -10.45 -4.05
N GLU A 220 2.69 -9.89 -2.89
CA GLU A 220 1.33 -9.92 -2.36
C GLU A 220 0.43 -8.98 -3.19
N ILE A 221 -0.74 -9.47 -3.62
CA ILE A 221 -1.69 -8.68 -4.45
C ILE A 221 -2.95 -8.43 -3.63
N VAL A 222 -3.34 -7.15 -3.55
CA VAL A 222 -4.53 -6.68 -2.82
C VAL A 222 -5.44 -5.86 -3.73
#